data_AF-A0A7C3KPD3-F1
#
_entry.id   AF-A0A7C3KPD3-F1
#
_cell.length_a   1.000
_cell.length_b   1.000
_cell.length_c   1.000
_cell.angle_alpha   90.00
_cell.angle_beta   90.00
_cell.angle_gamma   90.00
#
_symmetry.space_group_name_H-M   'P 1'
#
loop_
_entity.id
_entity.type
_entity.pdbx_description
1 polymer ?
#
loop_
_entity_poly.entity_id
_entity_poly.type
_entity_poly.pdbx_seq_one_letter_code
_entity_poly.pdbx_strand_id
1 'polypeptide(L)' 'MYKIKWDKETSGILLSDSTEDTIIPPRPVYFEELDLLGFDKYWDYPKCEEPILWNIGRRYYYKGELVAEVRGGNIF' A
#
# COMPACT_ATOMS: atom_id res chain seq x y z
N MET A 1 -18.84 2.91 -12.09
CA MET A 1 -18.57 2.81 -10.63
C MET A 1 -17.79 1.52 -10.40
N TYR A 2 -16.46 1.59 -10.43
CA TYR A 2 -15.64 0.40 -10.21
C TYR A 2 -15.35 0.23 -8.73
N LYS A 3 -15.83 -0.89 -8.21
CA LYS A 3 -15.61 -1.30 -6.84
C LYS A 3 -14.21 -1.86 -6.75
N ILE A 4 -13.33 -1.17 -6.00
CA ILE A 4 -12.07 -1.76 -5.56
C ILE A 4 -12.44 -2.91 -4.64
N LYS A 5 -12.30 -4.14 -5.13
CA LYS A 5 -12.41 -5.34 -4.31
C LYS A 5 -11.00 -5.79 -3.99
N TRP A 6 -10.64 -5.67 -2.72
CA TRP A 6 -9.44 -6.26 -2.17
C TRP A 6 -9.60 -7.77 -2.16
N ASP A 7 -8.71 -8.47 -2.84
CA ASP A 7 -8.61 -9.91 -2.75
C ASP A 7 -7.73 -10.27 -1.55
N LYS A 8 -8.37 -10.78 -0.49
CA LYS A 8 -7.67 -11.14 0.76
C LYS A 8 -6.83 -12.41 0.64
N GLU A 9 -7.01 -13.21 -0.41
CA GLU A 9 -6.26 -14.46 -0.60
C GLU A 9 -4.94 -14.23 -1.32
N THR A 10 -4.90 -13.31 -2.29
CA THR A 10 -3.70 -13.04 -3.11
C THR A 10 -3.00 -11.72 -2.76
N SER A 11 -3.60 -10.90 -1.89
CA SER A 11 -3.19 -9.50 -1.67
C SER A 11 -3.13 -8.69 -2.97
N GLY A 12 -3.82 -9.11 -4.03
CA GLY A 12 -3.88 -8.42 -5.32
C GLY A 12 -4.95 -7.31 -5.34
N ILE A 13 -4.79 -6.37 -6.26
CA ILE A 13 -5.78 -5.31 -6.49
C ILE A 13 -6.33 -5.46 -7.92
N LEU A 14 -7.63 -5.72 -8.01
CA LEU A 14 -8.36 -5.79 -9.28
C LEU A 14 -8.70 -4.38 -9.77
N LEU A 15 -8.06 -3.95 -10.86
CA LEU A 15 -8.38 -2.72 -11.58
C LEU A 15 -9.54 -2.98 -12.55
N SER A 16 -10.47 -2.03 -12.65
CA SER A 16 -11.61 -2.12 -13.56
C SER A 16 -11.94 -0.72 -14.13
N ASP A 17 -12.49 -0.70 -15.33
CA ASP A 17 -12.17 0.25 -16.40
C ASP A 17 -13.18 1.43 -16.53
N SER A 18 -13.06 2.52 -15.76
CA SER A 18 -13.74 3.80 -16.10
C SER A 18 -12.79 4.96 -16.04
N THR A 19 -12.69 5.57 -17.21
CA THR A 19 -12.69 7.00 -17.51
C THR A 19 -13.08 7.93 -16.35
N GLU A 20 -12.19 8.89 -16.12
CA GLU A 20 -12.30 10.10 -15.27
C GLU A 20 -11.64 10.01 -13.88
N ASP A 21 -10.79 11.01 -13.64
CA ASP A 21 -9.82 11.22 -12.55
C ASP A 21 -8.52 10.40 -12.60
N THR A 22 -7.40 11.08 -12.31
CA THR A 22 -6.05 10.52 -12.27
C THR A 22 -5.96 9.47 -11.17
N ILE A 23 -6.31 8.23 -11.47
CA ILE A 23 -6.20 7.12 -10.54
C ILE A 23 -4.72 6.89 -10.28
N ILE A 24 -4.29 7.09 -9.03
CA ILE A 24 -2.94 6.72 -8.61
C ILE A 24 -2.93 5.19 -8.52
N PRO A 25 -2.19 4.49 -9.38
CA PRO A 25 -2.19 3.04 -9.38
C PRO A 25 -1.56 2.54 -8.07
N PRO A 26 -2.08 1.44 -7.50
CA PRO A 26 -1.46 0.84 -6.34
C PRO A 26 -0.07 0.31 -6.70
N ARG A 27 0.92 0.65 -5.88
CA ARG A 27 2.31 0.18 -6.04
C ARG A 27 2.68 -0.75 -4.89
N PRO A 28 3.33 -1.89 -5.17
CA PRO A 28 3.91 -2.71 -4.11
C PRO A 28 4.99 -1.95 -3.34
N VAL A 29 5.01 -2.14 -2.02
CA VAL A 29 6.01 -1.61 -1.09
C VAL A 29 6.73 -2.77 -0.45
N TYR A 30 8.06 -2.75 -0.54
CA TYR A 30 8.95 -3.81 -0.04
C TYR A 30 9.58 -3.41 1.29
N PHE A 31 10.18 -4.37 1.99
CA PHE A 31 10.74 -4.14 3.32
C PHE A 31 11.86 -3.09 3.32
N GLU A 32 12.62 -2.95 2.23
CA GLU A 32 13.68 -1.95 2.11
C GLU A 32 13.12 -0.53 2.14
N GLU A 33 11.95 -0.31 1.54
CA GLU A 33 11.27 0.98 1.60
C GLU A 33 10.75 1.26 3.01
N LEU A 34 10.21 0.24 3.68
CA LEU A 34 9.77 0.36 5.07
C LEU A 34 10.94 0.67 6.01
N ASP A 35 12.09 0.04 5.80
CA ASP A 35 13.33 0.31 6.54
C ASP A 35 13.79 1.77 6.33
N LEU A 36 13.76 2.26 5.09
CA LEU A 36 14.11 3.65 4.76
C LEU A 36 13.16 4.67 5.41
N LEU A 37 11.89 4.31 5.52
CA LEU A 37 10.83 5.12 6.13
C LEU A 37 10.80 5.00 7.66
N GLY A 38 11.59 4.09 8.26
CA GLY A 38 11.67 3.89 9.70
C GLY A 38 10.43 3.21 10.30
N PHE A 39 9.74 2.37 9.53
CA PHE A 39 8.60 1.58 10.01
C PHE A 39 9.03 0.50 11.01
N ASP A 40 10.28 0.06 10.96
CA ASP A 40 10.90 -0.91 11.86
C ASP A 40 10.77 -0.52 13.35
N LYS A 41 10.60 0.77 13.64
CA LYS A 41 10.36 1.30 15.00
C LYS A 41 8.94 1.10 15.51
N TYR A 42 7.97 0.89 14.62
CA TYR A 42 6.54 0.84 14.93
C TYR A 42 5.91 -0.53 14.65
N TRP A 43 6.46 -1.27 13.69
CA TRP A 43 5.92 -2.54 13.23
C TRP A 43 7.04 -3.49 12.84
N ASP A 44 6.93 -4.74 13.28
CA ASP A 44 7.81 -5.83 12.85
C ASP A 44 7.22 -6.49 11.59
N TYR A 45 7.99 -6.46 10.50
CA TYR A 45 7.60 -7.01 9.20
C TYR A 45 8.70 -7.90 8.63
N PRO A 46 8.36 -8.91 7.82
CA PRO A 46 9.34 -9.84 7.28
C PRO A 46 10.24 -9.16 6.23
N LYS A 47 11.52 -9.48 6.26
CA LYS A 47 12.49 -9.06 5.23
C LYS A 47 12.55 -10.10 4.12
N CYS A 48 11.53 -10.11 3.27
CA CYS A 48 11.41 -11.02 2.14
C CYS A 48 11.37 -10.27 0.80
N GLU A 49 11.60 -10.98 -0.30
CA GLU A 49 11.53 -10.40 -1.65
C GLU A 49 10.09 -10.12 -2.11
N GLU A 50 9.09 -10.56 -1.35
CA GLU A 50 7.68 -10.34 -1.63
C GLU A 50 7.22 -8.95 -1.13
N PRO A 51 6.24 -8.32 -1.79
CA PRO A 51 5.72 -7.04 -1.33
C PRO A 51 4.98 -7.18 0.01
N ILE A 52 5.27 -6.25 0.93
CA ILE A 52 4.71 -6.22 2.29
C ILE A 52 3.41 -5.42 2.31
N LEU A 53 3.39 -4.26 1.65
CA LEU A 53 2.25 -3.33 1.62
C LEU A 53 1.93 -2.88 0.21
N TRP A 54 0.80 -2.20 0.08
CA TRP A 54 0.43 -1.45 -1.11
C TRP A 54 0.38 0.04 -0.80
N ASN A 55 1.06 0.85 -1.60
CA ASN A 55 0.94 2.30 -1.55
C ASN A 55 -0.05 2.77 -2.61
N ILE A 56 -1.00 3.61 -2.21
CA ILE A 56 -1.92 4.32 -3.09
C ILE A 56 -1.83 5.81 -2.77
N GLY A 57 -1.04 6.54 -3.57
CA GLY A 57 -0.76 7.97 -3.39
C GLY A 57 0.09 8.26 -2.15
N ARG A 58 -0.57 8.45 -1.00
CA ARG A 58 0.09 8.73 0.30
C ARG A 58 -0.36 7.77 1.40
N ARG A 59 -1.07 6.70 1.05
CA ARG A 59 -1.67 5.76 1.99
C ARG A 59 -1.08 4.39 1.78
N TYR A 60 -0.78 3.71 2.88
CA TYR A 60 -0.23 2.36 2.90
C TYR A 60 -1.29 1.40 3.39
N TYR A 61 -1.48 0.31 2.66
CA TYR A 61 -2.48 -0.70 2.91
C TYR A 61 -1.83 -2.06 3.14
N TYR A 62 -2.17 -2.71 4.25
CA TYR A 62 -1.82 -4.10 4.52
C TYR A 62 -3.08 -4.95 4.40
N LYS A 63 -3.10 -5.91 3.46
CA LYS A 63 -4.26 -6.79 3.25
C LYS A 63 -5.60 -6.05 3.06
N GLY A 64 -5.53 -4.85 2.49
CA GLY A 64 -6.68 -3.96 2.24
C GLY A 64 -7.07 -3.03 3.39
N GLU A 65 -6.41 -3.12 4.54
CA GLU A 65 -6.61 -2.21 5.67
C GLU A 65 -5.60 -1.06 5.61
N LEU A 66 -6.05 0.18 5.84
CA LEU A 66 -5.18 1.34 5.92
C LEU A 66 -4.34 1.27 7.20
N VAL A 67 -3.02 1.16 7.07
CA VAL A 67 -2.09 1.05 8.21
C VAL A 67 -1.25 2.29 8.43
N ALA A 68 -1.05 3.13 7.41
CA ALA A 68 -0.31 4.39 7.54
C ALA A 68 -0.67 5.41 6.47
N GLU A 69 -0.48 6.70 6.76
CA GLU A 69 -0.65 7.81 5.81
C GLU A 69 0.47 8.86 5.93
N VAL A 70 1.01 9.29 4.78
CA VAL A 70 1.99 10.39 4.73
C VAL A 70 1.28 11.74 4.76
N ARG A 71 1.56 12.54 5.78
CA ARG A 71 1.11 13.93 5.92
C ARG A 71 2.30 14.87 6.07
N GLY A 72 2.42 15.84 5.17
CA GLY A 72 3.47 16.87 5.24
C GLY A 72 4.91 16.35 5.14
N GLY A 73 5.12 15.13 4.62
CA GLY A 73 6.44 14.47 4.57
C GLY A 73 6.74 13.55 5.74
N ASN A 74 5.88 13.49 6.75
CA ASN A 74 5.94 12.52 7.84
C ASN A 74 4.90 11.42 7.67
N ILE A 75 5.16 10.25 8.23
CA ILE A 75 4.25 9.10 8.23
C ILE A 75 3.51 9.05 9.57
N PHE A 76 2.20 8.80 9.51
CA PHE A 76 1.29 8.71 10.65
C PHE A 76 0.50 7.41 10.62
#